data_AF-A0A0F9EEH0-F1
#
_entry.id   AF-A0A0F9EEH0-F1
#
_cell.length_a   1.000
_cell.length_b   1.000
_cell.length_c   1.000
_cell.angle_alpha   90.00
_cell.angle_beta   90.00
_cell.angle_gamma   90.00
#
_symmetry.space_group_name_H-M   'P 1'
#
loop_
_entity.id
_entity.type
_entity.pdbx_description
1 polymer ?
#
loop_
_entity_poly.entity_id
_entity_poly.type
_entity_poly.pdbx_seq_one_letter_code
_entity_poly.pdbx_strand_id
1 'polypeptide(L)'
;MQLTTKAAPIVEALSDSDVVIVDTETSSLYPWRDGKILAGIGVKPLGGEMFYLPVRHKNGGKQASHKQLKLVCEALRGKTLIFHNPKFDLAVLWQDGIDLVDEEVLDTVVLVRLVSENEPSYELKRLAKKFVDATAGESQKALKALMKKMGWETYDQVPAEMIADPYVTDDLRFTEGLYVKAWPFIEKRGLEELLELEKRLTKKLFHIERHGFQLDPEYVESEFETVSTLIDALEDEAYGYARKALRKKVREFGVNKLTKEYLKAGKKARLELLAEHDEDVKKLLIGLVCLYEERKVSKTKIVLSGTFDIYSPHDVRKIFEGMGIRSDVTTDKGAPSWAKTALAVIEHPLADTIVKCRGTKNIRNYYSNFLKLMDPDAVLHCSVHQAGTRTGRMSCRDPNLQNIPRFEAFTGAVTGAIASMKRLKKKQEEIAAKQAKEKKQRYAAVGKTQISFDGEAAQEILSEFEGELFGKVRGAFVPRPGCFLLSVDWQQVELRIFA
;
A
#
# COMPACT_ATOMS: atom_id res chain seq x y z
N MET A 1 12.86 33.62 -7.13
CA MET A 1 13.32 32.41 -7.85
C MET A 1 14.00 32.83 -9.14
N GLN A 2 15.21 32.35 -9.40
CA GLN A 2 15.93 32.57 -10.64
C GLN A 2 15.93 31.28 -11.47
N LEU A 3 15.28 31.30 -12.62
CA LEU A 3 15.33 30.22 -13.59
C LEU A 3 16.55 30.39 -14.50
N THR A 4 17.47 29.43 -14.50
CA THR A 4 18.69 29.50 -15.32
C THR A 4 19.05 28.15 -15.90
N THR A 5 19.70 28.15 -17.07
CA THR A 5 20.25 26.93 -17.71
C THR A 5 21.77 26.84 -17.59
N LYS A 6 22.38 27.81 -16.89
CA LYS A 6 23.82 27.93 -16.68
C LYS A 6 24.14 27.74 -15.21
N ALA A 7 25.18 26.96 -14.95
CA ALA A 7 25.67 26.69 -13.61
C ALA A 7 26.29 27.92 -12.95
N ALA A 8 26.96 28.78 -13.72
CA ALA A 8 27.74 29.92 -13.22
C ALA A 8 27.03 30.75 -12.12
N PRO A 9 25.81 31.29 -12.32
CA PRO A 9 25.13 32.08 -11.28
C PRO A 9 24.81 31.27 -10.02
N ILE A 10 24.51 29.97 -10.16
CA ILE A 10 24.23 29.09 -9.02
C ILE A 10 25.52 28.82 -8.26
N VAL A 11 26.61 28.48 -8.97
CA VAL A 11 27.92 28.20 -8.37
C VAL A 11 28.46 29.43 -7.63
N GLU A 12 28.30 30.62 -8.20
CA GLU A 12 28.66 31.89 -7.55
C GLU A 12 27.85 32.10 -6.26
N ALA A 13 26.53 31.92 -6.30
CA ALA A 13 25.71 32.04 -5.10
C ALA A 13 26.03 31.00 -4.00
N LEU A 14 26.60 29.85 -4.39
CA LEU A 14 27.00 28.78 -3.48
C LEU A 14 28.40 28.98 -2.88
N SER A 15 29.23 29.89 -3.39
CA SER A 15 30.64 30.01 -2.94
C SER A 15 30.74 30.35 -1.46
N ASP A 16 29.83 31.19 -0.97
CA ASP A 16 29.91 31.80 0.37
C ASP A 16 28.96 31.15 1.38
N SER A 17 28.38 29.98 1.05
CA SER A 17 27.40 29.31 1.89
C SER A 17 27.80 27.86 2.20
N ASP A 18 27.88 27.53 3.48
CA ASP A 18 28.17 26.16 3.95
C ASP A 18 26.91 25.29 4.04
N VAL A 19 25.72 25.89 3.95
CA VAL A 19 24.44 25.22 4.13
C VAL A 19 23.53 25.51 2.95
N VAL A 20 23.05 24.46 2.29
CA VAL A 20 22.30 24.57 1.04
C VAL A 20 21.04 23.71 1.12
N ILE A 21 19.91 24.32 0.78
CA ILE A 21 18.63 23.61 0.61
C ILE A 21 18.53 23.13 -0.82
N VAL A 22 18.15 21.87 -0.99
CA VAL A 22 18.09 21.21 -2.30
C VAL A 22 16.77 20.46 -2.42
N ASP A 23 16.21 20.46 -3.62
CA ASP A 23 14.98 19.76 -3.98
C ASP A 23 15.04 19.31 -5.45
N THR A 24 14.43 18.17 -5.77
CA THR A 24 14.40 17.64 -7.15
C THR A 24 12.99 17.45 -7.67
N GLU A 25 12.78 17.90 -8.91
CA GLU A 25 11.53 17.67 -9.64
C GLU A 25 11.71 16.53 -10.62
N THR A 26 10.70 15.66 -10.76
CA THR A 26 10.85 14.38 -11.45
C THR A 26 9.67 13.97 -12.33
N SER A 27 9.93 13.01 -13.22
CA SER A 27 8.91 12.36 -14.05
C SER A 27 8.30 11.10 -13.43
N SER A 28 8.73 10.69 -12.24
CA SER A 28 8.25 9.47 -11.56
C SER A 28 8.53 9.48 -10.06
N LEU A 29 7.88 8.59 -9.31
CA LEU A 29 8.16 8.32 -7.90
C LEU A 29 9.13 7.13 -7.70
N TYR A 30 9.59 6.47 -8.77
CA TYR A 30 10.36 5.23 -8.69
C TYR A 30 11.74 5.37 -9.38
N PRO A 31 12.71 6.08 -8.78
CA PRO A 31 14.01 6.36 -9.41
C PRO A 31 14.79 5.09 -9.74
N TRP A 32 14.71 4.04 -8.92
CA TRP A 32 15.39 2.78 -9.17
C TRP A 32 14.79 2.01 -10.35
N ARG A 33 13.47 2.06 -10.53
CA ARG A 33 12.75 1.38 -11.61
C ARG A 33 12.83 2.14 -12.94
N ASP A 34 12.65 3.45 -12.88
CA ASP A 34 12.44 4.29 -14.07
C ASP A 34 13.71 5.03 -14.52
N GLY A 35 14.80 4.94 -13.76
CA GLY A 35 16.12 5.46 -14.12
C GLY A 35 16.21 6.99 -14.10
N LYS A 36 16.62 7.60 -15.23
CA LYS A 36 16.90 9.04 -15.33
C LYS A 36 15.63 9.87 -15.41
N ILE A 37 15.05 10.16 -14.25
CA ILE A 37 13.75 10.84 -14.11
C ILE A 37 13.83 12.31 -13.72
N LEU A 38 15.03 12.87 -13.51
CA LEU A 38 15.20 14.27 -13.10
C LEU A 38 14.70 15.24 -14.18
N ALA A 39 13.68 16.02 -13.84
CA ALA A 39 13.14 17.14 -14.61
C ALA A 39 13.93 18.43 -14.34
N GLY A 40 14.30 18.69 -13.09
CA GLY A 40 15.12 19.84 -12.68
C GLY A 40 15.49 19.81 -11.20
N ILE A 41 16.44 20.66 -10.81
CA ILE A 41 16.93 20.77 -9.43
C ILE A 41 16.74 22.20 -8.92
N GLY A 42 16.09 22.32 -7.77
CA GLY A 42 16.01 23.53 -6.98
C GLY A 42 17.18 23.63 -6.01
N VAL A 43 17.83 24.79 -5.93
CA VAL A 43 18.97 25.03 -5.04
C VAL A 43 18.82 26.39 -4.38
N LYS A 44 19.08 26.44 -3.07
CA LYS A 44 19.01 27.67 -2.29
C LYS A 44 20.09 27.68 -1.19
N PRO A 45 21.09 28.58 -1.23
CA PRO A 45 21.93 28.86 -0.07
C PRO A 45 21.08 29.31 1.12
N LEU A 46 21.43 28.90 2.34
CA LEU A 46 20.71 29.31 3.56
C LEU A 46 20.63 30.84 3.65
N GLY A 47 19.41 31.38 3.73
CA GLY A 47 19.13 32.83 3.72
C GLY A 47 19.38 33.54 2.37
N GLY A 48 19.92 32.86 1.36
CA GLY A 48 20.27 33.41 0.05
C GLY A 48 19.17 33.28 -1.01
N GLU A 49 19.56 33.59 -2.25
CA GLU A 49 18.68 33.52 -3.42
C GLU A 49 18.32 32.08 -3.81
N MET A 50 17.15 31.89 -4.44
CA MET A 50 16.68 30.58 -4.89
C MET A 50 16.88 30.43 -6.40
N PHE A 51 17.37 29.28 -6.82
CA PHE A 51 17.61 28.93 -8.21
C PHE A 51 16.87 27.66 -8.59
N TYR A 52 16.40 27.60 -9.84
CA TYR A 52 15.93 26.37 -10.46
C TYR A 52 16.69 26.13 -11.76
N LEU A 53 17.31 24.96 -11.86
CA LEU A 53 18.02 24.48 -13.04
C LEU A 53 17.17 23.39 -13.73
N PRO A 54 16.44 23.72 -14.81
CA PRO A 54 15.66 22.73 -15.54
C PRO A 54 16.59 21.86 -16.38
N VAL A 55 16.35 20.55 -16.43
CA VAL A 55 17.20 19.57 -17.11
C VAL A 55 16.44 18.79 -18.19
N ARG A 56 15.21 18.32 -17.90
CA ARG A 56 14.43 17.44 -18.80
C ARG A 56 12.93 17.73 -18.81
N HIS A 57 12.53 19.00 -18.76
CA HIS A 57 11.13 19.33 -19.05
C HIS A 57 10.80 19.04 -20.52
N LYS A 58 9.65 18.40 -20.75
CA LYS A 58 9.12 18.04 -22.07
C LYS A 58 8.47 19.23 -22.78
N ASN A 59 7.94 20.17 -22.02
CA ASN A 59 7.27 21.37 -22.52
C ASN A 59 8.00 22.61 -22.01
N GLY A 60 8.03 23.69 -22.80
CA GLY A 60 8.61 24.97 -22.38
C GLY A 60 10.08 25.17 -22.77
N GLY A 61 10.71 26.16 -22.13
CA GLY A 61 11.95 26.80 -22.57
C GLY A 61 13.24 25.94 -22.57
N LYS A 62 14.37 26.65 -22.52
CA LYS A 62 15.70 26.02 -22.61
C LYS A 62 15.96 25.13 -21.40
N GLN A 63 16.60 23.99 -21.64
CA GLN A 63 17.06 23.06 -20.61
C GLN A 63 18.58 23.20 -20.41
N ALA A 64 19.04 22.99 -19.19
CA ALA A 64 20.46 22.87 -18.88
C ALA A 64 21.01 21.56 -19.44
N SER A 65 22.26 21.57 -19.89
CA SER A 65 22.93 20.32 -20.26
C SER A 65 23.33 19.54 -19.02
N HIS A 66 23.52 18.23 -19.16
CA HIS A 66 24.01 17.38 -18.07
C HIS A 66 25.37 17.85 -17.51
N LYS A 67 26.21 18.50 -18.33
CA LYS A 67 27.45 19.15 -17.86
C LYS A 67 27.18 20.30 -16.90
N GLN A 68 26.15 21.12 -17.16
CA GLN A 68 25.77 22.21 -16.25
C GLN A 68 25.21 21.66 -14.94
N LEU A 69 24.38 20.61 -14.99
CA LEU A 69 23.93 19.90 -13.80
C LEU A 69 25.10 19.40 -12.95
N LYS A 70 26.08 18.72 -13.57
CA LYS A 70 27.28 18.27 -12.86
C LYS A 70 28.06 19.40 -12.21
N LEU A 71 28.20 20.55 -12.87
CA LEU A 71 28.89 21.71 -12.29
C LEU A 71 28.15 22.27 -11.06
N VAL A 72 26.81 22.31 -11.10
CA VAL A 72 26.01 22.72 -9.93
C VAL A 72 26.20 21.73 -8.79
N CYS A 73 26.05 20.43 -9.05
CA CYS A 73 26.19 19.41 -8.01
C CYS A 73 27.61 19.28 -7.47
N GLU A 74 28.64 19.58 -8.27
CA GLU A 74 30.02 19.65 -7.78
C GLU A 74 30.21 20.81 -6.80
N ALA A 75 29.55 21.95 -7.03
CA ALA A 75 29.56 23.07 -6.09
C ALA A 75 28.77 22.81 -4.79
N LEU A 76 27.98 21.73 -4.73
CA LEU A 76 27.32 21.28 -3.50
C LEU A 76 28.26 20.47 -2.59
N ARG A 77 29.36 19.92 -3.13
CA ARG A 77 30.26 19.05 -2.36
C ARG A 77 30.94 19.80 -1.21
N GLY A 78 31.12 19.10 -0.10
CA GLY A 78 31.72 19.63 1.12
C GLY A 78 30.81 20.58 1.91
N LYS A 79 29.55 20.74 1.50
CA LYS A 79 28.54 21.57 2.19
C LYS A 79 27.55 20.69 2.94
N THR A 80 26.81 21.30 3.86
CA THR A 80 25.64 20.71 4.50
C THR A 80 24.44 20.83 3.56
N LEU A 81 23.88 19.72 3.12
CA LEU A 81 22.76 19.65 2.19
C LEU A 81 21.47 19.32 2.94
N ILE A 82 20.50 20.23 2.89
CA ILE A 82 19.21 20.08 3.55
C ILE A 82 18.16 19.71 2.51
N PHE A 83 17.48 18.60 2.75
CA PHE A 83 16.36 18.13 1.95
C PHE A 83 15.12 17.92 2.83
N HIS A 84 14.01 17.62 2.16
CA HIS A 84 12.88 16.97 2.78
C HIS A 84 12.74 15.55 2.21
N ASN A 85 13.09 14.53 2.99
CA ASN A 85 13.21 13.13 2.54
C ASN A 85 14.33 12.89 1.48
N PRO A 86 15.61 13.15 1.83
CA PRO A 86 16.76 13.19 0.90
C PRO A 86 16.99 11.91 0.12
N LYS A 87 16.59 10.74 0.64
CA LYS A 87 16.87 9.46 -0.04
C LYS A 87 16.27 9.40 -1.44
N PHE A 88 15.14 10.06 -1.64
CA PHE A 88 14.52 10.19 -2.96
C PHE A 88 15.38 11.05 -3.89
N ASP A 89 15.71 12.27 -3.49
CA ASP A 89 16.51 13.22 -4.29
C ASP A 89 17.90 12.65 -4.61
N LEU A 90 18.56 12.03 -3.63
CA LEU A 90 19.83 11.34 -3.81
C LEU A 90 19.72 10.19 -4.80
N ALA A 91 18.61 9.45 -4.81
CA ALA A 91 18.41 8.35 -5.76
C ALA A 91 18.21 8.87 -7.18
N VAL A 92 17.47 9.98 -7.32
CA VAL A 92 17.28 10.68 -8.60
C VAL A 92 18.62 11.16 -9.17
N LEU A 93 19.44 11.82 -8.34
CA LEU A 93 20.77 12.29 -8.74
C LEU A 93 21.74 11.13 -9.04
N TRP A 94 21.65 10.05 -8.27
CA TRP A 94 22.44 8.83 -8.49
C TRP A 94 22.23 8.25 -9.88
N GLN A 95 20.99 8.19 -10.36
CA GLN A 95 20.65 7.71 -11.71
C GLN A 95 21.27 8.59 -12.82
N ASP A 96 21.54 9.85 -12.49
CA ASP A 96 22.27 10.79 -13.32
C ASP A 96 23.81 10.71 -13.14
N GLY A 97 24.31 9.73 -12.39
CA GLY A 97 25.74 9.56 -12.14
C GLY A 97 26.33 10.64 -11.24
N ILE A 98 25.51 11.19 -10.34
CA ILE A 98 25.88 12.20 -9.35
C ILE A 98 25.70 11.56 -7.97
N ASP A 99 26.82 11.28 -7.31
CA ASP A 99 26.83 10.72 -5.96
C ASP A 99 27.12 11.82 -4.92
N LEU A 100 26.12 12.09 -4.08
CA LEU A 100 26.17 13.01 -2.94
C LEU A 100 25.81 12.30 -1.62
N VAL A 101 25.76 10.97 -1.60
CA VAL A 101 25.28 10.19 -0.45
C VAL A 101 26.21 10.28 0.76
N ASP A 102 27.50 10.51 0.48
CA ASP A 102 28.55 10.65 1.49
C ASP A 102 28.72 12.08 2.01
N GLU A 103 28.01 13.07 1.44
CA GLU A 103 28.02 14.45 1.91
C GLU A 103 27.27 14.59 3.25
N GLU A 104 27.38 15.76 3.88
CA GLU A 104 26.65 16.08 5.11
C GLU A 104 25.17 16.34 4.78
N VAL A 105 24.34 15.30 4.85
CA VAL A 105 22.91 15.34 4.48
C VAL A 105 22.02 15.46 5.70
N LEU A 106 21.15 16.47 5.71
CA LEU A 106 20.11 16.69 6.71
C LEU A 106 18.71 16.50 6.12
N ASP A 107 17.87 15.79 6.87
CA ASP A 107 16.47 15.54 6.51
C ASP A 107 15.54 16.32 7.46
N THR A 108 14.76 17.25 6.91
CA THR A 108 13.76 17.99 7.69
C THR A 108 12.65 17.09 8.26
N VAL A 109 12.37 15.93 7.65
CA VAL A 109 11.46 14.92 8.22
C VAL A 109 12.02 14.41 9.55
N VAL A 110 13.29 14.02 9.58
CA VAL A 110 13.99 13.54 10.77
C VAL A 110 14.12 14.66 11.81
N LEU A 111 14.56 15.85 11.41
CA LEU A 111 14.70 17.00 12.32
C LEU A 111 13.37 17.31 13.03
N VAL A 112 12.28 17.42 12.27
CA VAL A 112 10.96 17.69 12.86
C VAL A 112 10.48 16.52 13.71
N ARG A 113 10.77 15.27 13.33
CA ARG A 113 10.45 14.07 14.12
C ARG A 113 11.10 14.08 15.49
N LEU A 114 12.38 14.46 15.57
CA LEU A 114 13.13 14.53 16.82
C LEU A 114 12.59 15.60 17.77
N VAL A 115 12.15 16.75 17.23
CA VAL A 115 11.63 17.86 18.05
C VAL A 115 10.12 17.77 18.31
N SER A 116 9.38 17.07 17.46
CA SER A 116 7.93 16.85 17.55
C SER A 116 7.54 15.47 17.01
N GLU A 117 7.53 14.47 17.91
CA GLU A 117 7.30 13.05 17.59
C GLU A 117 5.83 12.66 17.34
N ASN A 118 4.87 13.56 17.62
CA ASN A 118 3.43 13.24 17.54
C ASN A 118 2.73 13.96 16.38
N GLU A 119 3.48 14.36 15.36
CA GLU A 119 2.87 14.95 14.16
C GLU A 119 2.01 13.92 13.42
N PRO A 120 0.78 14.29 13.00
CA PRO A 120 -0.12 13.37 12.30
C PRO A 120 0.38 13.02 10.89
N SER A 121 1.29 13.83 10.33
CA SER A 121 1.96 13.59 9.06
C SER A 121 3.24 14.41 9.00
N TYR A 122 4.26 13.85 8.38
CA TYR A 122 5.54 14.50 8.11
C TYR A 122 5.67 15.00 6.66
N GLU A 123 4.58 15.02 5.88
CA GLU A 123 4.59 15.64 4.55
C GLU A 123 4.96 17.12 4.62
N LEU A 124 5.90 17.57 3.77
CA LEU A 124 6.44 18.92 3.73
C LEU A 124 5.36 19.99 3.86
N LYS A 125 4.34 19.96 3.00
CA LYS A 125 3.28 20.99 2.99
C LYS A 125 2.44 20.98 4.28
N ARG A 126 2.23 19.84 4.93
CA ARG A 126 1.48 19.77 6.20
C ARG A 126 2.31 20.32 7.36
N LEU A 127 3.59 19.96 7.42
CA LEU A 127 4.51 20.51 8.42
C LEU A 127 4.70 22.01 8.21
N ALA A 128 4.93 22.43 6.97
CA ALA A 128 5.06 23.84 6.61
C ALA A 128 3.80 24.63 6.94
N LYS A 129 2.60 24.08 6.72
CA LYS A 129 1.34 24.72 7.08
C LYS A 129 1.24 25.03 8.57
N LYS A 130 1.71 24.10 9.40
CA LYS A 130 1.68 24.23 10.86
C LYS A 130 2.79 25.14 11.38
N PHE A 131 4.00 24.99 10.85
CA PHE A 131 5.18 25.57 11.44
C PHE A 131 5.71 26.79 10.70
N VAL A 132 5.56 26.89 9.39
CA VAL A 132 6.25 27.91 8.57
C VAL A 132 5.27 28.96 8.03
N ASP A 133 4.25 28.52 7.28
CA ASP A 133 3.35 29.39 6.52
C ASP A 133 1.96 28.75 6.40
N ALA A 134 0.92 29.42 6.90
CA ALA A 134 -0.45 28.90 6.90
C ALA A 134 -1.04 28.64 5.50
N THR A 135 -0.47 29.24 4.45
CA THR A 135 -0.88 29.06 3.04
C THR A 135 -0.20 27.86 2.37
N ALA A 136 0.70 27.15 3.08
CA ALA A 136 1.44 26.04 2.50
C ALA A 136 0.52 24.97 1.89
N GLY A 137 0.82 24.61 0.64
CA GLY A 137 0.07 23.66 -0.18
C GLY A 137 -0.88 24.30 -1.21
N GLU A 138 -1.12 25.62 -1.15
CA GLU A 138 -1.96 26.32 -2.14
C GLU A 138 -1.34 26.28 -3.55
N SER A 139 -0.03 26.53 -3.67
CA SER A 139 0.73 26.43 -4.93
C SER A 139 0.63 25.03 -5.55
N GLN A 140 0.85 23.97 -4.76
CA GLN A 140 0.73 22.58 -5.22
C GLN A 140 -0.71 22.27 -5.69
N LYS A 141 -1.72 22.75 -4.96
CA LYS A 141 -3.13 22.55 -5.33
C LYS A 141 -3.44 23.23 -6.66
N ALA A 142 -2.98 24.46 -6.86
CA ALA A 142 -3.14 25.18 -8.11
C ALA A 142 -2.42 24.47 -9.27
N LEU A 143 -1.17 24.02 -9.05
CA LEU A 143 -0.39 23.29 -10.04
C LEU A 143 -1.08 21.97 -10.44
N LYS A 144 -1.55 21.17 -9.49
CA LYS A 144 -2.27 19.91 -9.78
C LYS A 144 -3.57 20.14 -10.55
N ALA A 145 -4.30 21.21 -10.24
CA ALA A 145 -5.51 21.59 -10.99
C ALA A 145 -5.17 21.96 -12.44
N LEU A 146 -4.07 22.68 -12.65
CA LEU A 146 -3.58 23.05 -13.97
C LEU A 146 -3.09 21.84 -14.76
N MET A 147 -2.27 20.97 -14.16
CA MET A 147 -1.82 19.71 -14.77
C MET A 147 -3.00 18.88 -15.26
N LYS A 148 -4.03 18.71 -14.42
CA LYS A 148 -5.26 18.01 -14.81
C LYS A 148 -5.96 18.66 -16.01
N LYS A 149 -6.02 20.00 -16.06
CA LYS A 149 -6.61 20.74 -17.18
C LYS A 149 -5.81 20.56 -18.47
N MET A 150 -4.49 20.48 -18.36
CA MET A 150 -3.57 20.36 -19.50
C MET A 150 -3.33 18.91 -19.93
N GLY A 151 -3.82 17.92 -19.17
CA GLY A 151 -3.56 16.50 -19.43
C GLY A 151 -2.13 16.07 -19.06
N TRP A 152 -1.46 16.81 -18.16
CA TRP A 152 -0.15 16.45 -17.65
C TRP A 152 -0.26 15.52 -16.44
N GLU A 153 0.52 14.46 -16.43
CA GLU A 153 0.57 13.43 -15.39
C GLU A 153 1.78 13.63 -14.45
N THR A 154 2.88 14.17 -14.97
CA THR A 154 4.19 14.22 -14.29
C THR A 154 4.83 15.61 -14.39
N TYR A 155 5.75 15.93 -13.47
CA TYR A 155 6.29 17.29 -13.36
C TYR A 155 7.24 17.70 -14.50
N ASP A 156 7.89 16.74 -15.16
CA ASP A 156 8.62 16.99 -16.41
C ASP A 156 7.71 17.50 -17.54
N GLN A 157 6.41 17.24 -17.50
CA GLN A 157 5.48 17.75 -18.52
C GLN A 157 5.04 19.21 -18.26
N VAL A 158 5.30 19.75 -17.08
CA VAL A 158 5.01 21.15 -16.76
C VAL A 158 6.14 22.03 -17.32
N PRO A 159 5.86 23.18 -17.96
CA PRO A 159 6.91 24.13 -18.34
C PRO A 159 7.75 24.59 -17.15
N ALA A 160 9.07 24.66 -17.34
CA ALA A 160 10.03 25.01 -16.28
C ALA A 160 9.71 26.36 -15.63
N GLU A 161 9.28 27.35 -16.44
CA GLU A 161 8.89 28.68 -15.99
C GLU A 161 7.69 28.67 -15.03
N MET A 162 6.83 27.66 -15.13
CA MET A 162 5.60 27.54 -14.36
C MET A 162 5.75 26.70 -13.09
N ILE A 163 6.63 25.70 -13.11
CA ILE A 163 6.89 24.88 -11.91
C ILE A 163 7.89 25.57 -10.99
N ALA A 164 8.86 26.30 -11.54
CA ALA A 164 9.88 26.99 -10.75
C ALA A 164 9.25 27.93 -9.71
N ASP A 165 8.20 28.66 -10.09
CA ASP A 165 7.51 29.60 -9.20
C ASP A 165 5.99 29.52 -9.45
N PRO A 166 5.16 29.26 -8.42
CA PRO A 166 5.49 29.22 -6.99
C PRO A 166 5.88 27.85 -6.42
N TYR A 167 5.81 26.75 -7.19
CA TYR A 167 5.89 25.41 -6.60
C TYR A 167 7.27 25.08 -6.01
N VAL A 168 8.34 25.10 -6.83
CA VAL A 168 9.72 24.85 -6.36
C VAL A 168 10.16 25.92 -5.36
N THR A 169 9.81 27.19 -5.60
CA THR A 169 10.04 28.30 -4.65
C THR A 169 9.52 27.95 -3.26
N ASP A 170 8.28 27.47 -3.18
CA ASP A 170 7.67 27.10 -1.91
C ASP A 170 8.34 25.89 -1.28
N ASP A 171 8.69 24.84 -2.03
CA ASP A 171 9.35 23.66 -1.47
C ASP A 171 10.74 23.97 -0.87
N LEU A 172 11.54 24.79 -1.55
CA LEU A 172 12.82 25.27 -1.01
C LEU A 172 12.60 26.13 0.25
N ARG A 173 11.65 27.08 0.21
CA ARG A 173 11.35 27.96 1.34
C ARG A 173 10.79 27.21 2.55
N PHE A 174 9.93 26.23 2.33
CA PHE A 174 9.35 25.42 3.39
C PHE A 174 10.39 24.51 4.03
N THR A 175 11.26 23.89 3.22
CA THR A 175 12.36 23.06 3.73
C THR A 175 13.33 23.89 4.58
N GLU A 176 13.75 25.06 4.10
CA GLU A 176 14.54 26.02 4.89
C GLU A 176 13.81 26.42 6.19
N GLY A 177 12.54 26.79 6.10
CA GLY A 177 11.76 27.23 7.25
C GLY A 177 11.59 26.15 8.32
N LEU A 178 11.43 24.87 7.92
CA LEU A 178 11.39 23.75 8.86
C LEU A 178 12.74 23.54 9.54
N TYR A 179 13.83 23.58 8.79
CA TYR A 179 15.19 23.51 9.35
C TYR A 179 15.43 24.61 10.38
N VAL A 180 15.23 25.88 10.00
CA VAL A 180 15.47 27.06 10.86
C VAL A 180 14.61 27.00 12.13
N LYS A 181 13.38 26.49 12.05
CA LYS A 181 12.50 26.36 13.22
C LYS A 181 12.82 25.15 14.11
N ALA A 182 13.29 24.05 13.54
CA ALA A 182 13.60 22.84 14.30
C ALA A 182 14.97 22.92 14.99
N TRP A 183 15.98 23.50 14.33
CA TRP A 183 17.37 23.49 14.81
C TRP A 183 17.56 24.03 16.24
N PRO A 184 16.97 25.17 16.65
CA PRO A 184 17.13 25.67 18.02
C PRO A 184 16.63 24.69 19.09
N PHE A 185 15.69 23.80 18.75
CA PHE A 185 15.21 22.77 19.67
C PHE A 185 16.11 21.53 19.71
N ILE A 186 16.87 21.25 18.66
CA ILE A 186 17.90 20.22 18.68
C ILE A 186 18.95 20.60 19.72
N GLU A 187 19.50 21.83 19.60
CA GLU A 187 20.53 22.35 20.50
C GLU A 187 20.03 22.48 21.94
N LYS A 188 18.86 23.12 22.12
CA LYS A 188 18.30 23.34 23.46
C LYS A 188 17.99 22.05 24.21
N ARG A 189 17.69 20.96 23.49
CA ARG A 189 17.30 19.67 24.09
C ARG A 189 18.44 18.63 24.08
N GLY A 190 19.61 18.95 23.54
CA GLY A 190 20.74 18.03 23.49
C GLY A 190 20.50 16.82 22.58
N LEU A 191 19.88 17.02 21.41
CA LEU A 191 19.49 15.94 20.49
C LEU A 191 20.53 15.63 19.40
N GLU A 192 21.72 16.19 19.48
CA GLU A 192 22.76 16.12 18.46
C GLU A 192 23.27 14.69 18.24
N GLU A 193 23.49 13.92 19.31
CA GLU A 193 23.93 12.53 19.20
C GLU A 193 22.87 11.65 18.51
N LEU A 194 21.60 11.88 18.84
CA LEU A 194 20.48 11.17 18.21
C LEU A 194 20.30 11.59 16.75
N LEU A 195 20.46 12.88 16.44
CA LEU A 195 20.46 13.37 15.06
C LEU A 195 21.60 12.73 14.26
N GLU A 196 22.79 12.61 14.82
CA GLU A 196 23.93 11.96 14.17
C GLU A 196 23.66 10.47 13.91
N LEU A 197 23.03 9.77 14.86
CA LEU A 197 22.56 8.39 14.64
C LEU A 197 21.58 8.31 13.47
N GLU A 198 20.57 9.19 13.43
CA GLU A 198 19.56 9.22 12.37
C GLU A 198 20.14 9.57 11.00
N LYS A 199 21.10 10.51 10.93
CA LYS A 199 21.82 10.83 9.68
C LYS A 199 22.58 9.62 9.14
N ARG A 200 23.34 8.93 10.02
CA ARG A 200 24.03 7.68 9.67
C ARG A 200 23.04 6.63 9.20
N LEU A 201 21.87 6.54 9.83
CA LEU A 201 20.81 5.62 9.42
C LEU A 201 20.25 6.00 8.04
N THR A 202 19.96 7.27 7.75
CA THR A 202 19.49 7.75 6.44
C THR A 202 20.41 7.27 5.32
N LYS A 203 21.74 7.42 5.51
CA LYS A 203 22.76 6.95 4.58
C LYS A 203 22.74 5.44 4.39
N LYS A 204 22.64 4.66 5.47
CA LYS A 204 22.57 3.19 5.38
C LYS A 204 21.27 2.73 4.71
N LEU A 205 20.15 3.38 5.01
CA LEU A 205 18.88 3.10 4.37
C LEU A 205 18.94 3.39 2.88
N PHE A 206 19.54 4.50 2.45
CA PHE A 206 19.77 4.76 1.03
C PHE A 206 20.44 3.58 0.34
N HIS A 207 21.52 3.04 0.91
CA HIS A 207 22.22 1.89 0.33
C HIS A 207 21.38 0.60 0.37
N ILE A 208 20.57 0.38 1.41
CA ILE A 208 19.64 -0.75 1.48
C ILE A 208 18.59 -0.66 0.37
N GLU A 209 17.99 0.51 0.18
CA GLU A 209 16.98 0.75 -0.87
C GLU A 209 17.61 0.59 -2.25
N ARG A 210 18.78 1.20 -2.48
CA ARG A 210 19.55 1.06 -3.74
C ARG A 210 19.91 -0.39 -4.02
N HIS A 211 20.34 -1.14 -3.01
CA HIS A 211 20.72 -2.54 -3.18
C HIS A 211 19.48 -3.38 -3.51
N GLY A 212 18.35 -3.10 -2.89
CA GLY A 212 17.09 -3.80 -3.13
C GLY A 212 17.19 -5.31 -2.90
N PHE A 213 16.16 -6.03 -3.35
CA PHE A 213 16.10 -7.48 -3.26
C PHE A 213 15.92 -8.09 -4.65
N GLN A 214 16.79 -9.05 -5.00
CA GLN A 214 16.67 -9.77 -6.25
C GLN A 214 15.44 -10.67 -6.22
N LEU A 215 14.64 -10.59 -7.28
CA LEU A 215 13.51 -11.46 -7.53
C LEU A 215 13.84 -12.47 -8.64
N ASP A 216 13.14 -13.61 -8.61
CA ASP A 216 13.00 -14.51 -9.75
C ASP A 216 11.76 -14.09 -10.56
N PRO A 217 11.93 -13.42 -11.72
CA PRO A 217 10.81 -12.90 -12.50
C PRO A 217 9.93 -14.02 -13.07
N GLU A 218 10.51 -15.15 -13.49
CA GLU A 218 9.76 -16.29 -14.02
C GLU A 218 8.88 -16.92 -12.95
N TYR A 219 9.42 -17.07 -11.73
CA TYR A 219 8.64 -17.55 -10.59
C TYR A 219 7.51 -16.59 -10.22
N VAL A 220 7.79 -15.27 -10.19
CA VAL A 220 6.77 -14.25 -9.88
C VAL A 220 5.63 -14.27 -10.90
N GLU A 221 5.94 -14.33 -12.19
CA GLU A 221 4.94 -14.42 -13.27
C GLU A 221 4.13 -15.72 -13.17
N SER A 222 4.80 -16.85 -13.02
CA SER A 222 4.16 -18.17 -12.90
C SER A 222 3.21 -18.24 -11.69
N GLU A 223 3.63 -17.77 -10.52
CA GLU A 223 2.77 -17.75 -9.33
C GLU A 223 1.64 -16.71 -9.47
N PHE A 224 1.87 -15.56 -10.12
CA PHE A 224 0.81 -14.59 -10.41
C PHE A 224 -0.31 -15.22 -11.25
N GLU A 225 0.03 -15.94 -12.32
CA GLU A 225 -0.94 -16.62 -13.19
C GLU A 225 -1.65 -17.78 -12.47
N THR A 226 -0.90 -18.56 -11.70
CA THR A 226 -1.45 -19.68 -10.90
C THR A 226 -2.48 -19.17 -9.89
N VAL A 227 -2.14 -18.13 -9.14
CA VAL A 227 -3.00 -17.54 -8.12
C VAL A 227 -4.19 -16.84 -8.76
N SER A 228 -4.03 -16.22 -9.94
CA SER A 228 -5.13 -15.61 -10.70
C SER A 228 -6.15 -16.66 -11.15
N THR A 229 -5.68 -17.78 -11.70
CA THR A 229 -6.55 -18.91 -12.09
C THR A 229 -7.30 -19.49 -10.88
N LEU A 230 -6.63 -19.61 -9.74
CA LEU A 230 -7.25 -20.08 -8.50
C LEU A 230 -8.34 -19.12 -8.00
N ILE A 231 -8.11 -17.81 -8.10
CA ILE A 231 -9.11 -16.80 -7.72
C ILE A 231 -10.36 -16.95 -8.57
N ASP A 232 -10.22 -17.08 -9.90
CA ASP A 232 -11.37 -17.21 -10.80
C ASP A 232 -12.22 -18.45 -10.45
N ALA A 233 -11.56 -19.57 -10.16
CA ALA A 233 -12.24 -20.81 -9.75
C ALA A 233 -12.98 -20.66 -8.40
N LEU A 234 -12.34 -20.03 -7.40
CA LEU A 234 -12.93 -19.79 -6.09
C LEU A 234 -14.07 -18.78 -6.15
N GLU A 235 -13.95 -17.75 -6.98
CA GLU A 235 -15.01 -16.78 -7.26
C GLU A 235 -16.23 -17.50 -7.83
N ASP A 236 -16.07 -18.29 -8.90
CA ASP A 236 -17.15 -19.08 -9.50
C ASP A 236 -17.84 -20.00 -8.49
N GLU A 237 -17.07 -20.66 -7.62
CA GLU A 237 -17.59 -21.50 -6.55
C GLU A 237 -18.39 -20.68 -5.51
N ALA A 238 -17.86 -19.54 -5.06
CA ALA A 238 -18.55 -18.64 -4.12
C ALA A 238 -19.87 -18.14 -4.71
N TYR A 239 -19.86 -17.64 -5.96
CA TYR A 239 -21.07 -17.23 -6.66
C TYR A 239 -22.04 -18.40 -6.86
N GLY A 240 -21.52 -19.61 -7.08
CA GLY A 240 -22.31 -20.86 -7.11
C GLY A 240 -23.05 -21.13 -5.79
N TYR A 241 -22.34 -21.12 -4.66
CA TYR A 241 -22.93 -21.32 -3.34
C TYR A 241 -23.96 -20.23 -3.00
N ALA A 242 -23.64 -18.97 -3.27
CA ALA A 242 -24.54 -17.86 -3.01
C ALA A 242 -25.87 -18.01 -3.79
N ARG A 243 -25.78 -18.31 -5.11
CA ARG A 243 -26.96 -18.55 -5.95
C ARG A 243 -27.80 -19.73 -5.46
N LYS A 244 -27.15 -20.85 -5.09
CA LYS A 244 -27.84 -22.06 -4.62
C LYS A 244 -28.59 -21.80 -3.31
N ALA A 245 -27.95 -21.13 -2.35
CA ALA A 245 -28.53 -20.83 -1.06
C ALA A 245 -29.71 -19.84 -1.16
N LEU A 246 -29.56 -18.73 -1.89
CA LEU A 246 -30.68 -17.79 -2.07
C LEU A 246 -31.84 -18.40 -2.86
N ARG A 247 -31.59 -19.20 -3.90
CA ARG A 247 -32.66 -19.94 -4.62
C ARG A 247 -33.42 -20.90 -3.71
N LYS A 248 -32.72 -21.52 -2.75
CA LYS A 248 -33.36 -22.38 -1.75
C LYS A 248 -34.33 -21.54 -0.90
N LYS A 249 -33.88 -20.37 -0.42
CA LYS A 249 -34.74 -19.43 0.32
C LYS A 249 -35.93 -18.92 -0.48
N VAL A 250 -35.77 -18.56 -1.77
CA VAL A 250 -36.91 -18.18 -2.63
C VAL A 250 -38.00 -19.25 -2.66
N ARG A 251 -37.61 -20.53 -2.73
CA ARG A 251 -38.57 -21.64 -2.69
C ARG A 251 -39.19 -21.81 -1.31
N GLU A 252 -38.40 -21.71 -0.24
CA GLU A 252 -38.89 -21.81 1.15
C GLU A 252 -39.93 -20.73 1.48
N PHE A 253 -39.70 -19.48 1.05
CA PHE A 253 -40.64 -18.37 1.25
C PHE A 253 -41.79 -18.32 0.21
N GLY A 254 -41.75 -19.13 -0.84
CA GLY A 254 -42.79 -19.12 -1.89
C GLY A 254 -42.79 -17.88 -2.79
N VAL A 255 -41.76 -17.04 -2.75
CA VAL A 255 -41.72 -15.70 -3.39
C VAL A 255 -41.23 -15.70 -4.84
N ASN A 256 -41.45 -16.77 -5.60
CA ASN A 256 -40.91 -16.91 -6.98
C ASN A 256 -41.42 -15.82 -7.94
N LYS A 257 -42.70 -15.45 -7.86
CA LYS A 257 -43.32 -14.41 -8.70
C LYS A 257 -42.77 -13.04 -8.34
N LEU A 258 -42.82 -12.70 -7.05
CA LEU A 258 -42.26 -11.47 -6.49
C LEU A 258 -40.78 -11.30 -6.85
N THR A 259 -39.98 -12.36 -6.75
CA THR A 259 -38.56 -12.33 -7.13
C THR A 259 -38.38 -11.92 -8.59
N LYS A 260 -39.17 -12.50 -9.52
CA LYS A 260 -39.08 -12.14 -10.96
C LYS A 260 -39.47 -10.70 -11.21
N GLU A 261 -40.48 -10.19 -10.51
CA GLU A 261 -40.93 -8.79 -10.61
C GLU A 261 -39.86 -7.85 -10.05
N TYR A 262 -39.34 -8.14 -8.86
CA TYR A 262 -38.31 -7.36 -8.18
C TYR A 262 -37.00 -7.24 -8.98
N LEU A 263 -36.54 -8.34 -9.58
CA LEU A 263 -35.32 -8.35 -10.39
C LEU A 263 -35.46 -7.53 -11.68
N LYS A 264 -36.67 -7.41 -12.23
CA LYS A 264 -36.97 -6.60 -13.43
C LYS A 264 -37.31 -5.14 -13.11
N ALA A 265 -37.71 -4.86 -11.87
CA ALA A 265 -38.12 -3.53 -11.42
C ALA A 265 -36.95 -2.54 -11.38
N GLY A 266 -37.25 -1.27 -11.70
CA GLY A 266 -36.35 -0.15 -11.47
C GLY A 266 -36.29 0.26 -10.00
N LYS A 267 -35.35 1.17 -9.65
CA LYS A 267 -35.07 1.58 -8.26
C LYS A 267 -36.32 1.97 -7.45
N LYS A 268 -37.22 2.78 -8.03
CA LYS A 268 -38.45 3.24 -7.36
C LYS A 268 -39.40 2.07 -7.07
N ALA A 269 -39.70 1.26 -8.08
CA ALA A 269 -40.59 0.10 -7.95
C ALA A 269 -40.02 -0.98 -7.00
N ARG A 270 -38.69 -1.15 -6.92
CA ARG A 270 -38.06 -2.03 -5.92
C ARG A 270 -38.33 -1.55 -4.49
N LEU A 271 -38.28 -0.24 -4.22
CA LEU A 271 -38.55 0.30 -2.89
C LEU A 271 -40.01 0.08 -2.48
N GLU A 272 -40.95 0.26 -3.41
CA GLU A 272 -42.38 -0.01 -3.20
C GLU A 272 -42.61 -1.50 -2.90
N LEU A 273 -42.05 -2.41 -3.71
CA LEU A 273 -42.14 -3.86 -3.47
C LEU A 273 -41.53 -4.29 -2.12
N LEU A 274 -40.45 -3.65 -1.68
CA LEU A 274 -39.87 -3.93 -0.37
C LEU A 274 -40.77 -3.48 0.78
N ALA A 275 -41.48 -2.36 0.66
CA ALA A 275 -42.31 -1.82 1.73
C ALA A 275 -43.48 -2.74 2.11
N GLU A 276 -43.95 -3.56 1.18
CA GLU A 276 -45.12 -4.42 1.32
C GLU A 276 -44.82 -5.80 1.97
N HIS A 277 -43.55 -6.12 2.24
CA HIS A 277 -43.13 -7.46 2.67
C HIS A 277 -42.40 -7.44 4.02
N ASP A 278 -42.29 -8.60 4.66
CA ASP A 278 -41.57 -8.77 5.92
C ASP A 278 -40.05 -8.63 5.74
N GLU A 279 -39.35 -8.37 6.85
CA GLU A 279 -37.90 -8.11 6.84
C GLU A 279 -37.05 -9.25 6.27
N ASP A 280 -37.48 -10.51 6.40
CA ASP A 280 -36.71 -11.65 5.90
C ASP A 280 -36.85 -11.77 4.38
N VAL A 281 -38.06 -11.54 3.85
CA VAL A 281 -38.30 -11.43 2.40
C VAL A 281 -37.55 -10.22 1.82
N LYS A 282 -37.52 -9.08 2.51
CA LYS A 282 -36.74 -7.90 2.06
C LYS A 282 -35.26 -8.24 1.93
N LYS A 283 -34.65 -8.84 2.94
CA LYS A 283 -33.23 -9.24 2.93
C LYS A 283 -32.93 -10.22 1.79
N LEU A 284 -33.81 -11.21 1.59
CA LEU A 284 -33.69 -12.17 0.49
C LEU A 284 -33.70 -11.47 -0.88
N LEU A 285 -34.66 -10.58 -1.12
CA LEU A 285 -34.78 -9.83 -2.38
C LEU A 285 -33.57 -8.93 -2.62
N ILE A 286 -33.09 -8.23 -1.60
CA ILE A 286 -31.88 -7.41 -1.65
C ILE A 286 -30.66 -8.26 -2.04
N GLY A 287 -30.46 -9.41 -1.39
CA GLY A 287 -29.37 -10.33 -1.72
C GLY A 287 -29.46 -10.86 -3.16
N LEU A 288 -30.67 -11.17 -3.65
CA LEU A 288 -30.87 -11.66 -5.02
C LEU A 288 -30.57 -10.61 -6.08
N VAL A 289 -30.91 -9.33 -5.84
CA VAL A 289 -30.55 -8.24 -6.75
C VAL A 289 -29.04 -8.09 -6.85
N CYS A 290 -28.32 -8.17 -5.73
CA CYS A 290 -26.86 -8.12 -5.73
C CYS A 290 -26.23 -9.21 -6.62
N LEU A 291 -26.81 -10.43 -6.65
CA LEU A 291 -26.33 -11.50 -7.55
C LEU A 291 -26.84 -11.39 -9.00
N TYR A 292 -28.02 -10.80 -9.22
CA TYR A 292 -28.67 -10.84 -10.54
C TYR A 292 -28.12 -9.80 -11.51
N GLU A 293 -27.63 -8.67 -11.02
CA GLU A 293 -27.13 -7.58 -11.87
C GLU A 293 -25.84 -7.96 -12.64
N GLU A 294 -25.21 -9.10 -12.33
CA GLU A 294 -24.15 -9.73 -13.13
C GLU A 294 -24.61 -10.25 -14.50
N ARG A 295 -25.89 -10.66 -14.67
CA ARG A 295 -26.35 -11.35 -15.88
C ARG A 295 -26.40 -10.51 -17.17
N LYS A 296 -26.23 -9.19 -17.10
CA LYS A 296 -26.20 -8.32 -18.29
C LYS A 296 -24.80 -8.15 -18.92
N VAL A 297 -23.76 -8.71 -18.31
CA VAL A 297 -22.35 -8.45 -18.68
C VAL A 297 -21.82 -9.38 -19.81
N SER A 298 -22.56 -10.41 -20.22
CA SER A 298 -22.09 -11.38 -21.24
C SER A 298 -22.11 -10.89 -22.71
N LYS A 299 -22.34 -9.61 -23.02
CA LYS A 299 -22.20 -9.13 -24.42
C LYS A 299 -21.44 -7.83 -24.65
N THR A 300 -21.17 -6.99 -23.66
CA THR A 300 -20.25 -5.85 -23.82
C THR A 300 -19.84 -5.33 -22.44
N LYS A 301 -18.55 -5.03 -22.27
CA LYS A 301 -17.92 -4.46 -21.08
C LYS A 301 -18.60 -3.13 -20.69
N ILE A 302 -19.50 -3.14 -19.70
CA ILE A 302 -19.97 -1.94 -18.99
C ILE A 302 -20.11 -2.28 -17.51
N VAL A 303 -19.31 -1.63 -16.67
CA VAL A 303 -19.41 -1.66 -15.21
C VAL A 303 -20.50 -0.66 -14.79
N LEU A 304 -21.57 -1.14 -14.15
CA LEU A 304 -22.59 -0.31 -13.49
C LEU A 304 -22.94 -0.90 -12.12
N SER A 305 -23.15 -0.01 -11.17
CA SER A 305 -23.25 -0.25 -9.73
C SER A 305 -24.42 -1.15 -9.32
N GLY A 306 -24.09 -2.24 -8.62
CA GLY A 306 -25.03 -3.18 -7.99
C GLY A 306 -24.62 -4.66 -7.99
N THR A 307 -23.38 -4.96 -8.41
CA THR A 307 -22.78 -6.31 -8.41
C THR A 307 -22.40 -6.79 -7.00
N PHE A 308 -22.62 -8.07 -6.69
CA PHE A 308 -22.12 -8.71 -5.47
C PHE A 308 -20.59 -8.81 -5.51
N ASP A 309 -19.92 -7.97 -4.73
CA ASP A 309 -18.48 -8.07 -4.53
C ASP A 309 -18.17 -8.92 -3.28
N ILE A 310 -17.62 -10.13 -3.48
CA ILE A 310 -17.21 -11.03 -2.39
C ILE A 310 -16.10 -10.42 -1.50
N TYR A 311 -15.38 -9.41 -2.00
CA TYR A 311 -14.35 -8.69 -1.25
C TYR A 311 -14.92 -7.56 -0.40
N SER A 312 -16.19 -7.16 -0.61
CA SER A 312 -16.91 -6.13 0.13
C SER A 312 -17.61 -6.73 1.36
N PRO A 313 -17.24 -6.38 2.61
CA PRO A 313 -17.96 -6.83 3.80
C PRO A 313 -19.45 -6.47 3.77
N HIS A 314 -19.79 -5.35 3.13
CA HIS A 314 -21.17 -4.87 3.00
C HIS A 314 -22.00 -5.76 2.07
N ASP A 315 -21.47 -6.18 0.92
CA ASP A 315 -22.24 -7.01 0.00
C ASP A 315 -22.29 -8.46 0.49
N VAL A 316 -21.23 -8.94 1.13
CA VAL A 316 -21.24 -10.21 1.87
C VAL A 316 -22.32 -10.23 2.94
N ARG A 317 -22.43 -9.17 3.76
CA ARG A 317 -23.52 -9.03 4.73
C ARG A 317 -24.90 -9.24 4.11
N LYS A 318 -25.22 -8.52 3.02
CA LYS A 318 -26.53 -8.62 2.35
C LYS A 318 -26.85 -10.05 1.90
N ILE A 319 -25.85 -10.75 1.38
CA ILE A 319 -26.00 -12.12 0.90
C ILE A 319 -26.26 -13.09 2.05
N PHE A 320 -25.48 -13.03 3.12
CA PHE A 320 -25.68 -13.91 4.28
C PHE A 320 -26.97 -13.59 5.04
N GLU A 321 -27.30 -12.31 5.24
CA GLU A 321 -28.59 -11.91 5.83
C GLU A 321 -29.78 -12.39 4.97
N GLY A 322 -29.66 -12.33 3.63
CA GLY A 322 -30.66 -12.89 2.72
C GLY A 322 -30.77 -14.42 2.76
N MET A 323 -29.74 -15.12 3.27
CA MET A 323 -29.78 -16.56 3.59
C MET A 323 -30.34 -16.84 4.99
N GLY A 324 -30.56 -15.81 5.81
CA GLY A 324 -30.92 -15.94 7.22
C GLY A 324 -29.74 -16.28 8.14
N ILE A 325 -28.49 -16.09 7.68
CA ILE A 325 -27.28 -16.32 8.46
C ILE A 325 -26.88 -15.01 9.14
N ARG A 326 -26.49 -15.09 10.42
CA ARG A 326 -26.02 -13.96 11.23
C ARG A 326 -24.54 -14.14 11.53
N SER A 327 -23.87 -13.03 11.82
CA SER A 327 -22.50 -13.05 12.32
C SER A 327 -22.52 -12.98 13.84
N ASP A 328 -21.76 -13.88 14.47
CA ASP A 328 -21.59 -13.92 15.92
C ASP A 328 -20.45 -13.00 16.41
N VAL A 329 -19.69 -12.40 15.48
CA VAL A 329 -18.59 -11.48 15.77
C VAL A 329 -19.06 -10.04 15.56
N THR A 330 -18.76 -9.14 16.51
CA THR A 330 -19.08 -7.72 16.40
C THR A 330 -17.84 -6.86 16.21
N THR A 331 -18.03 -5.69 15.61
CA THR A 331 -17.04 -4.60 15.58
C THR A 331 -16.95 -3.91 16.95
N ASP A 332 -15.92 -3.08 17.17
CA ASP A 332 -15.76 -2.25 18.37
C ASP A 332 -16.97 -1.33 18.64
N LYS A 333 -17.77 -1.06 17.60
CA LYS A 333 -19.00 -0.25 17.67
C LYS A 333 -20.26 -1.10 17.89
N GLY A 334 -20.14 -2.40 18.18
CA GLY A 334 -21.24 -3.32 18.48
C GLY A 334 -22.03 -3.83 17.26
N ALA A 335 -21.71 -3.39 16.04
CA ALA A 335 -22.37 -3.89 14.82
C ALA A 335 -21.81 -5.25 14.38
N PRO A 336 -22.61 -6.17 13.79
CA PRO A 336 -22.13 -7.44 13.26
C PRO A 336 -21.02 -7.27 12.21
N SER A 337 -19.94 -8.03 12.36
CA SER A 337 -18.76 -8.02 11.50
C SER A 337 -18.88 -9.05 10.38
N TRP A 338 -18.45 -8.68 9.19
CA TRP A 338 -18.35 -9.57 8.01
C TRP A 338 -16.93 -9.53 7.42
N ALA A 339 -15.97 -9.17 8.26
CA ALA A 339 -14.54 -9.26 7.98
C ALA A 339 -14.10 -10.72 7.88
N LYS A 340 -12.86 -10.95 7.42
CA LYS A 340 -12.32 -12.29 7.21
C LYS A 340 -12.37 -13.17 8.46
N THR A 341 -12.03 -12.63 9.63
CA THR A 341 -12.09 -13.34 10.93
C THR A 341 -13.50 -13.72 11.34
N ALA A 342 -14.47 -12.84 11.11
CA ALA A 342 -15.88 -13.11 11.37
C ALA A 342 -16.46 -14.18 10.44
N LEU A 343 -16.02 -14.23 9.18
CA LEU A 343 -16.43 -15.26 8.24
C LEU A 343 -15.82 -16.63 8.57
N ALA A 344 -14.60 -16.66 9.11
CA ALA A 344 -13.88 -17.91 9.42
C ALA A 344 -14.58 -18.78 10.48
N VAL A 345 -15.48 -18.20 11.28
CA VAL A 345 -16.24 -18.92 12.31
C VAL A 345 -17.66 -19.33 11.86
N ILE A 346 -18.10 -18.90 10.68
CA ILE A 346 -19.43 -19.22 10.16
C ILE A 346 -19.38 -20.61 9.49
N GLU A 347 -20.16 -21.56 10.01
CA GLU A 347 -20.29 -22.91 9.44
C GLU A 347 -21.10 -22.89 8.12
N HIS A 348 -20.51 -22.37 7.04
CA HIS A 348 -21.15 -22.32 5.72
C HIS A 348 -20.13 -22.35 4.57
N PRO A 349 -20.32 -23.19 3.53
CA PRO A 349 -19.36 -23.32 2.42
C PRO A 349 -19.04 -22.00 1.71
N LEU A 350 -20.01 -21.09 1.60
CA LEU A 350 -19.77 -19.74 1.06
C LEU A 350 -18.80 -18.93 1.93
N ALA A 351 -18.87 -19.04 3.25
CA ALA A 351 -18.01 -18.28 4.16
C ALA A 351 -16.56 -18.74 4.01
N ASP A 352 -16.35 -20.06 4.03
CA ASP A 352 -15.04 -20.69 3.78
C ASP A 352 -14.47 -20.26 2.43
N THR A 353 -15.30 -20.29 1.38
CA THR A 353 -14.85 -19.94 0.02
C THR A 353 -14.49 -18.45 -0.08
N ILE A 354 -15.29 -17.55 0.50
CA ILE A 354 -14.98 -16.10 0.52
C ILE A 354 -13.68 -15.81 1.28
N VAL A 355 -13.48 -16.49 2.41
CA VAL A 355 -12.23 -16.39 3.18
C VAL A 355 -11.04 -16.77 2.32
N LYS A 356 -11.13 -17.89 1.59
CA LYS A 356 -10.11 -18.33 0.63
C LYS A 356 -9.91 -17.31 -0.48
N CYS A 357 -10.97 -16.81 -1.14
CA CYS A 357 -10.87 -15.77 -2.16
C CYS A 357 -10.09 -14.54 -1.66
N ARG A 358 -10.43 -14.05 -0.45
CA ARG A 358 -9.79 -12.87 0.15
C ARG A 358 -8.31 -13.11 0.46
N GLY A 359 -7.97 -14.28 0.99
CA GLY A 359 -6.57 -14.70 1.21
C GLY A 359 -5.78 -14.76 -0.09
N THR A 360 -6.30 -15.48 -1.08
CA THR A 360 -5.68 -15.65 -2.39
C THR A 360 -5.53 -14.31 -3.14
N LYS A 361 -6.52 -13.41 -3.06
CA LYS A 361 -6.41 -12.05 -3.64
C LYS A 361 -5.29 -11.24 -3.00
N ASN A 362 -5.09 -11.35 -1.70
CA ASN A 362 -3.97 -10.68 -1.03
C ASN A 362 -2.63 -11.18 -1.57
N ILE A 363 -2.49 -12.50 -1.79
CA ILE A 363 -1.29 -13.10 -2.40
C ILE A 363 -1.09 -12.59 -3.83
N ARG A 364 -2.13 -12.60 -4.66
CA ARG A 364 -2.07 -12.05 -6.03
C ARG A 364 -1.61 -10.60 -6.02
N ASN A 365 -2.07 -9.80 -5.07
CA ASN A 365 -1.67 -8.40 -4.95
C ASN A 365 -0.17 -8.26 -4.65
N TYR A 366 0.45 -9.16 -3.88
CA TYR A 366 1.90 -9.15 -3.68
C TYR A 366 2.64 -9.34 -5.00
N TYR A 367 2.34 -10.42 -5.74
CA TYR A 367 2.98 -10.68 -7.03
C TYR A 367 2.70 -9.57 -8.05
N SER A 368 1.47 -9.05 -8.10
CA SER A 368 1.13 -7.90 -8.96
C SER A 368 1.96 -6.67 -8.62
N ASN A 369 2.19 -6.40 -7.33
CA ASN A 369 3.02 -5.28 -6.91
C ASN A 369 4.49 -5.52 -7.25
N PHE A 370 5.00 -6.74 -7.09
CA PHE A 370 6.37 -7.08 -7.50
C PHE A 370 6.58 -6.82 -8.99
N LEU A 371 5.70 -7.33 -9.85
CA LEU A 371 5.76 -7.10 -11.29
C LEU A 371 5.71 -5.62 -11.68
N LYS A 372 4.97 -4.79 -10.92
CA LYS A 372 4.85 -3.35 -11.17
C LYS A 372 6.05 -2.54 -10.69
N LEU A 373 6.77 -3.03 -9.68
CA LEU A 373 7.75 -2.23 -8.93
C LEU A 373 9.19 -2.70 -9.13
N MET A 374 9.40 -3.93 -9.56
CA MET A 374 10.74 -4.42 -9.89
C MET A 374 11.34 -3.61 -11.05
N ASP A 375 12.64 -3.35 -10.95
CA ASP A 375 13.40 -2.70 -12.00
C ASP A 375 13.69 -3.66 -13.17
N PRO A 376 14.32 -3.18 -14.26
CA PRO A 376 14.69 -4.04 -15.40
C PRO A 376 15.63 -5.20 -15.07
N ASP A 377 16.36 -5.13 -13.95
CA ASP A 377 17.27 -6.17 -13.47
C ASP A 377 16.57 -7.13 -12.48
N ALA A 378 15.23 -7.07 -12.41
CA ALA A 378 14.38 -7.83 -11.50
C ALA A 378 14.72 -7.60 -10.02
N VAL A 379 15.14 -6.38 -9.68
CA VAL A 379 15.41 -5.96 -8.30
C VAL A 379 14.25 -5.12 -7.78
N LEU A 380 13.80 -5.47 -6.57
CA LEU A 380 12.75 -4.76 -5.87
C LEU A 380 13.34 -3.76 -4.87
N HIS A 381 13.03 -2.47 -5.06
CA HIS A 381 13.56 -1.37 -4.24
C HIS A 381 12.46 -0.81 -3.34
N CYS A 382 12.35 -1.35 -2.13
CA CYS A 382 11.38 -0.89 -1.14
C CYS A 382 11.80 0.47 -0.56
N SER A 383 10.87 1.41 -0.39
CA SER A 383 11.14 2.67 0.32
C SER A 383 10.95 2.48 1.83
N VAL A 384 11.98 2.75 2.61
CA VAL A 384 11.98 2.65 4.07
C VAL A 384 11.73 4.04 4.65
N HIS A 385 10.90 4.20 5.67
CA HIS A 385 10.64 5.50 6.29
C HIS A 385 11.04 5.50 7.77
N GLN A 386 11.92 6.43 8.16
CA GLN A 386 12.33 6.65 9.55
C GLN A 386 11.20 7.28 10.37
N ALA A 387 10.53 8.31 9.84
CA ALA A 387 9.40 8.96 10.51
C ALA A 387 8.03 8.35 10.13
N GLY A 388 7.94 7.02 10.08
CA GLY A 388 6.72 6.31 9.67
C GLY A 388 5.78 5.95 10.81
N THR A 389 6.33 5.48 11.94
CA THR A 389 5.55 4.99 13.07
C THR A 389 5.74 5.88 14.30
N ARG A 390 4.74 5.90 15.19
CA ARG A 390 4.81 6.67 16.43
C ARG A 390 5.88 6.14 17.39
N THR A 391 6.22 4.86 17.32
CA THR A 391 7.17 4.19 18.22
C THR A 391 8.63 4.36 17.78
N GLY A 392 8.89 5.02 16.65
CA GLY A 392 10.24 5.13 16.07
C GLY A 392 10.70 3.90 15.28
N ARG A 393 9.86 2.85 15.16
CA ARG A 393 10.12 1.74 14.24
C ARG A 393 10.08 2.25 12.79
N MET A 394 11.01 1.78 11.98
CA MET A 394 10.95 1.99 10.53
C MET A 394 9.71 1.33 9.95
N SER A 395 9.07 2.00 9.00
CA SER A 395 8.05 1.39 8.14
C SER A 395 8.59 1.26 6.72
N CYS A 396 7.90 0.49 5.87
CA CYS A 396 8.35 0.30 4.50
C CYS A 396 7.16 0.27 3.54
N ARG A 397 7.35 0.73 2.31
CA ARG A 397 6.32 0.91 1.28
C ARG A 397 6.88 0.56 -0.11
N ASP A 398 5.95 0.37 -1.03
CA ASP A 398 6.23 0.14 -2.46
C ASP A 398 7.30 -0.93 -2.74
N PRO A 399 7.07 -2.19 -2.30
CA PRO A 399 5.93 -2.69 -1.53
C PRO A 399 6.24 -2.79 -0.02
N ASN A 400 5.21 -2.88 0.80
CA ASN A 400 5.40 -3.09 2.24
C ASN A 400 5.82 -4.54 2.55
N LEU A 401 7.13 -4.76 2.71
CA LEU A 401 7.73 -6.06 3.02
C LEU A 401 7.38 -6.57 4.43
N GLN A 402 7.01 -5.70 5.38
CA GLN A 402 6.63 -6.10 6.74
C GLN A 402 5.30 -6.87 6.76
N ASN A 403 4.44 -6.63 5.77
CA ASN A 403 3.14 -7.29 5.67
C ASN A 403 3.24 -8.66 4.99
N ILE A 404 4.38 -9.02 4.37
CA ILE A 404 4.57 -10.34 3.79
C ILE A 404 4.51 -11.36 4.92
N PRO A 405 3.52 -12.29 4.91
CA PRO A 405 3.31 -13.17 6.04
C PRO A 405 4.54 -14.00 6.37
N ARG A 406 4.70 -14.27 7.66
CA ARG A 406 5.77 -15.12 8.16
C ARG A 406 5.39 -16.58 7.90
N PHE A 407 6.31 -17.34 7.34
CA PHE A 407 6.17 -18.79 7.29
C PHE A 407 6.74 -19.35 8.59
N GLU A 408 5.95 -20.16 9.30
CA GLU A 408 6.49 -21.24 10.11
C GLU A 408 6.44 -22.50 9.25
N ALA A 409 7.58 -23.16 9.09
CA ALA A 409 7.73 -24.14 8.04
C ALA A 409 7.04 -25.47 8.34
N PHE A 410 6.27 -25.96 7.36
CA PHE A 410 6.23 -27.39 7.08
C PHE A 410 6.62 -27.63 5.62
N THR A 411 7.72 -28.37 5.45
CA THR A 411 8.30 -28.79 4.18
C THR A 411 7.41 -29.79 3.46
N GLY A 412 7.10 -29.59 2.17
CA GLY A 412 6.61 -30.68 1.30
C GLY A 412 5.75 -30.30 0.09
N ALA A 413 6.38 -30.21 -1.08
CA ALA A 413 5.87 -30.55 -2.43
C ALA A 413 4.41 -30.19 -2.84
N VAL A 414 4.26 -29.10 -3.59
CA VAL A 414 2.99 -28.67 -4.23
C VAL A 414 2.63 -29.47 -5.51
N THR A 415 3.46 -30.41 -5.98
CA THR A 415 3.07 -31.32 -7.08
C THR A 415 1.97 -32.31 -6.70
N GLY A 416 1.64 -32.43 -5.41
CA GLY A 416 0.53 -33.26 -4.93
C GLY A 416 -0.86 -32.60 -4.96
N ALA A 417 -0.96 -31.27 -5.00
CA ALA A 417 -2.17 -30.51 -4.65
C ALA A 417 -3.41 -30.80 -5.53
N ILE A 418 -3.21 -31.07 -6.83
CA ILE A 418 -4.33 -31.36 -7.75
C ILE A 418 -4.84 -32.80 -7.58
N ALA A 419 -3.94 -33.76 -7.33
CA ALA A 419 -4.30 -35.16 -7.09
C ALA A 419 -4.82 -35.38 -5.65
N SER A 420 -4.35 -34.58 -4.69
CA SER A 420 -4.77 -34.63 -3.30
C SER A 420 -6.12 -33.94 -3.07
N MET A 421 -6.54 -32.93 -3.85
CA MET A 421 -7.89 -32.33 -3.74
C MET A 421 -9.05 -33.35 -3.90
N LYS A 422 -8.92 -34.35 -4.80
CA LYS A 422 -9.92 -35.43 -4.93
C LYS A 422 -9.90 -36.41 -3.75
N ARG A 423 -8.72 -36.68 -3.18
CA ARG A 423 -8.58 -37.55 -1.99
C ARG A 423 -8.96 -36.81 -0.70
N LEU A 424 -8.70 -35.50 -0.60
CA LEU A 424 -9.09 -34.61 0.48
C LEU A 424 -10.60 -34.40 0.51
N LYS A 425 -11.29 -34.29 -0.63
CA LYS A 425 -12.77 -34.23 -0.63
C LYS A 425 -13.40 -35.46 0.05
N LYS A 426 -12.90 -36.66 -0.29
CA LYS A 426 -13.38 -37.92 0.29
C LYS A 426 -12.98 -38.08 1.76
N LYS A 427 -11.76 -37.67 2.12
CA LYS A 427 -11.26 -37.71 3.50
C LYS A 427 -11.89 -36.61 4.39
N GLN A 428 -12.26 -35.45 3.83
CA GLN A 428 -13.01 -34.38 4.50
C GLN A 428 -14.46 -34.79 4.71
N GLU A 429 -15.10 -35.52 3.80
CA GLU A 429 -16.44 -36.09 4.03
C GLU A 429 -16.42 -37.13 5.16
N GLU A 430 -15.38 -37.97 5.24
CA GLU A 430 -15.18 -38.96 6.31
C GLU A 430 -14.82 -38.31 7.66
N ILE A 431 -13.96 -37.29 7.67
CA ILE A 431 -13.58 -36.53 8.88
C ILE A 431 -14.72 -35.64 9.36
N ALA A 432 -15.44 -34.95 8.47
CA ALA A 432 -16.63 -34.16 8.82
C ALA A 432 -17.74 -35.03 9.41
N ALA A 433 -17.91 -36.27 8.92
CA ALA A 433 -18.86 -37.22 9.51
C ALA A 433 -18.43 -37.69 10.92
N LYS A 434 -17.12 -37.84 11.16
CA LYS A 434 -16.56 -38.26 12.46
C LYS A 434 -16.56 -37.12 13.48
N GLN A 435 -16.15 -35.91 13.06
CA GLN A 435 -16.15 -34.68 13.85
C GLN A 435 -17.57 -34.17 14.13
N ALA A 436 -18.53 -34.32 13.21
CA ALA A 436 -19.94 -34.01 13.48
C ALA A 436 -20.55 -34.92 14.56
N LYS A 437 -20.05 -36.16 14.69
CA LYS A 437 -20.48 -37.13 15.71
C LYS A 437 -19.87 -36.82 17.07
N GLU A 438 -18.61 -36.40 17.13
CA GLU A 438 -17.90 -35.98 18.35
C GLU A 438 -18.31 -34.58 18.83
N LYS A 439 -18.57 -33.60 17.93
CA LYS A 439 -19.14 -32.29 18.27
C LYS A 439 -20.55 -32.44 18.86
N LYS A 440 -21.42 -33.28 18.28
CA LYS A 440 -22.78 -33.50 18.81
C LYS A 440 -22.80 -33.98 20.25
N GLN A 441 -21.80 -34.76 20.68
CA GLN A 441 -21.68 -35.25 22.05
C GLN A 441 -21.15 -34.20 23.04
N ARG A 442 -20.29 -33.27 22.60
CA ARG A 442 -19.81 -32.15 23.43
C ARG A 442 -20.86 -31.05 23.63
N TYR A 443 -21.72 -30.79 22.64
CA TYR A 443 -22.73 -29.71 22.70
C TYR A 443 -24.01 -30.05 23.48
N ALA A 444 -24.22 -31.31 23.88
CA ALA A 444 -25.31 -31.65 24.81
C ALA A 444 -25.08 -31.09 26.24
N ALA A 445 -23.87 -30.59 26.54
CA ALA A 445 -23.46 -30.19 27.88
C ALA A 445 -23.33 -28.67 28.11
N VAL A 446 -23.45 -27.80 27.08
CA VAL A 446 -23.17 -26.37 27.26
C VAL A 446 -24.29 -25.52 26.66
N GLY A 447 -25.19 -25.09 27.54
CA GLY A 447 -26.27 -24.16 27.23
C GLY A 447 -25.78 -22.72 27.08
N LYS A 448 -26.34 -22.03 26.08
CA LYS A 448 -26.45 -20.58 25.87
C LYS A 448 -25.65 -19.69 26.84
N THR A 449 -24.50 -19.19 26.37
CA THR A 449 -23.91 -17.95 26.88
C THR A 449 -23.30 -17.21 25.69
N GLN A 450 -23.47 -15.88 25.60
CA GLN A 450 -22.77 -15.04 24.64
C GLN A 450 -21.27 -15.14 24.93
N ILE A 451 -20.52 -15.76 24.04
CA ILE A 451 -19.07 -15.87 24.14
C ILE A 451 -18.47 -14.71 23.34
N SER A 452 -17.76 -13.80 24.00
CA SER A 452 -16.78 -12.96 23.34
C SER A 452 -15.69 -13.87 22.80
N PHE A 453 -15.70 -14.12 21.49
CA PHE A 453 -14.82 -15.08 20.86
C PHE A 453 -13.39 -14.51 20.79
N ASP A 454 -12.43 -15.28 21.29
CA ASP A 454 -11.01 -14.98 21.22
C ASP A 454 -10.54 -15.03 19.75
N GLY A 455 -9.84 -13.99 19.31
CA GLY A 455 -9.39 -13.82 17.93
C GLY A 455 -8.36 -14.88 17.50
N GLU A 456 -7.69 -15.52 18.47
CA GLU A 456 -6.64 -16.52 18.23
C GLU A 456 -7.16 -17.78 17.51
N ALA A 457 -8.32 -18.31 17.90
CA ALA A 457 -8.89 -19.51 17.27
C ALA A 457 -9.29 -19.28 15.81
N ALA A 458 -9.76 -18.08 15.47
CA ALA A 458 -10.05 -17.70 14.09
C ALA A 458 -8.77 -17.50 13.28
N GLN A 459 -7.67 -17.04 13.90
CA GLN A 459 -6.37 -16.92 13.25
C GLN A 459 -5.72 -18.28 12.96
N GLU A 460 -5.89 -19.25 13.84
CA GLU A 460 -5.36 -20.62 13.68
C GLU A 460 -6.00 -21.35 12.48
N ILE A 461 -7.32 -21.21 12.27
CA ILE A 461 -8.02 -21.80 11.11
C ILE A 461 -7.58 -21.14 9.79
N LEU A 462 -7.28 -19.84 9.83
CA LEU A 462 -6.80 -19.11 8.65
C LEU A 462 -5.36 -19.51 8.29
N SER A 463 -4.53 -19.83 9.28
CA SER A 463 -3.09 -20.08 9.07
C SER A 463 -2.80 -21.36 8.28
N GLU A 464 -3.63 -22.40 8.34
CA GLU A 464 -3.37 -23.66 7.63
C GLU A 464 -3.49 -23.52 6.09
N PHE A 465 -4.57 -22.93 5.59
CA PHE A 465 -4.75 -22.71 4.14
C PHE A 465 -3.80 -21.63 3.61
N GLU A 466 -3.55 -20.60 4.43
CA GLU A 466 -2.71 -19.48 4.05
C GLU A 466 -1.22 -19.83 4.14
N GLY A 467 -0.79 -20.63 5.10
CA GLY A 467 0.61 -21.02 5.27
C GLY A 467 1.24 -21.60 3.99
N GLU A 468 0.50 -22.48 3.29
CA GLU A 468 0.98 -23.12 2.04
C GLU A 468 1.11 -22.13 0.87
N LEU A 469 0.20 -21.14 0.75
CA LEU A 469 0.21 -20.17 -0.34
C LEU A 469 1.06 -18.92 -0.03
N PHE A 470 1.11 -18.48 1.23
CA PHE A 470 1.84 -17.28 1.63
C PHE A 470 3.33 -17.53 1.86
N GLY A 471 3.73 -18.74 2.27
CA GLY A 471 5.15 -19.14 2.32
C GLY A 471 5.86 -19.00 0.97
N LYS A 472 5.11 -19.12 -0.13
CA LYS A 472 5.61 -18.95 -1.50
C LYS A 472 5.94 -17.52 -1.90
N VAL A 473 5.36 -16.51 -1.27
CA VAL A 473 5.63 -15.09 -1.61
C VAL A 473 7.10 -14.76 -1.30
N ARG A 474 7.63 -15.29 -0.20
CA ARG A 474 9.05 -15.18 0.13
C ARG A 474 9.95 -15.98 -0.81
N GLY A 475 9.43 -17.03 -1.43
CA GLY A 475 10.13 -17.81 -2.46
C GLY A 475 10.46 -17.01 -3.72
N ALA A 476 9.81 -15.86 -3.94
CA ALA A 476 10.17 -14.96 -5.03
C ALA A 476 11.52 -14.27 -4.83
N PHE A 477 11.99 -14.17 -3.59
CA PHE A 477 13.25 -13.50 -3.26
C PHE A 477 14.39 -14.51 -3.35
N VAL A 478 15.30 -14.27 -4.29
CA VAL A 478 16.42 -15.18 -4.58
C VAL A 478 17.76 -14.49 -4.29
N PRO A 479 18.81 -15.24 -3.93
CA PRO A 479 20.14 -14.64 -3.86
C PRO A 479 20.64 -14.26 -5.25
N ARG A 480 21.50 -13.24 -5.33
CA ARG A 480 22.26 -12.96 -6.55
C ARG A 480 23.23 -14.10 -6.88
N PRO A 481 23.68 -14.23 -8.15
CA PRO A 481 24.65 -15.24 -8.54
C PRO A 481 25.90 -15.23 -7.64
N GLY A 482 26.25 -16.40 -7.09
CA GLY A 482 27.38 -16.55 -6.17
C GLY A 482 27.13 -16.12 -4.72
N CYS A 483 25.91 -15.69 -4.38
CA CYS A 483 25.52 -15.31 -3.02
C CYS A 483 24.55 -16.31 -2.40
N PHE A 484 24.30 -16.15 -1.10
CA PHE A 484 23.19 -16.78 -0.38
C PHE A 484 22.44 -15.71 0.44
N LEU A 485 21.19 -15.97 0.81
CA LEU A 485 20.43 -15.09 1.69
C LEU A 485 20.72 -15.46 3.16
N LEU A 486 21.10 -14.47 3.96
CA LEU A 486 21.31 -14.60 5.40
C LEU A 486 20.24 -13.80 6.15
N SER A 487 19.54 -14.44 7.07
CA SER A 487 18.59 -13.78 7.98
C SER A 487 19.20 -13.72 9.39
N VAL A 488 19.21 -12.53 9.97
CA VAL A 488 19.64 -12.29 11.35
C VAL A 488 18.47 -11.64 12.08
N ASP A 489 18.05 -12.24 13.20
CA ASP A 489 16.91 -11.80 13.98
C ASP A 489 17.28 -11.58 15.45
N TRP A 490 16.70 -10.54 16.05
CA TRP A 490 16.83 -10.28 17.48
C TRP A 490 15.72 -11.01 18.23
N GLN A 491 16.03 -12.22 18.70
CA GLN A 491 15.06 -13.08 19.37
C GLN A 491 14.41 -12.38 20.56
N GLN A 492 13.10 -12.12 20.44
CA GLN A 492 12.26 -11.54 21.50
C GLN A 492 12.84 -10.25 22.12
N VAL A 493 13.44 -9.38 21.29
CA VAL A 493 14.11 -8.16 21.77
C VAL A 493 13.24 -7.28 22.66
N GLU A 494 11.94 -7.20 22.38
CA GLU A 494 11.00 -6.42 23.20
C GLU A 494 10.88 -6.98 24.62
N LEU A 495 10.80 -8.31 24.77
CA LEU A 495 10.77 -8.97 26.07
C LEU A 495 12.12 -8.83 26.80
N ARG A 496 13.23 -8.82 26.06
CA ARG A 496 14.58 -8.63 26.62
C ARG A 496 14.86 -7.20 27.08
N ILE A 497 14.25 -6.19 26.45
CA ILE A 497 14.34 -4.79 26.90
C ILE A 497 13.42 -4.57 28.10
N PHE A 498 12.28 -5.27 28.14
CA PHE A 498 11.33 -5.19 29.25
C PHE A 498 11.87 -5.84 30.53
N ALA A 499 12.53 -7.00 30.38
CA ALA A 499 13.24 -7.68 31.47
C ALA A 499 14.50 -6.92 31.88
#